data_AF-A0A058ZUW5-F1
#
_entry.id   AF-A0A058ZUW5-F1
#
_cell.length_a   1.000
_cell.length_b   1.000
_cell.length_c   1.000
_cell.angle_alpha   90.00
_cell.angle_beta   90.00
_cell.angle_gamma   90.00
#
_symmetry.space_group_name_H-M   'P 1'
#
loop_
_entity.id
_entity.type
_entity.pdbx_description
1 polymer ?
#
loop_
_entity_poly.entity_id
_entity_poly.type
_entity_poly.pdbx_seq_one_letter_code
_entity_poly.pdbx_strand_id
1 'polypeptide(L)'
;MSIAFHHKLFHSSVLHERAHVPRGRVYCLAATTVKPRPDPTGLAVEPRLLTALAPLMCTAVLVALAKSVVASCESHVWAEPILAGAVGYVLADLGSGVYHWGIDNYGDASTPVFGTQIEAFQGHHKWPWTITRRQGANNLHALACAVVFVVGPIDFICKDPTMLGFVAVCSGCIMFSQQFHSWAQSTKSKLPPLVFLDDRKVFEALEMVLFFKFGLRPRSWSEPSSKRTGDVEGEDLYQLEA
;
A
#
# COMPACT_ATOMS: atom_id res chain seq x y z
N MET A 1 4.81 1.21 -5.85
CA MET A 1 3.34 1.31 -5.99
C MET A 1 2.74 0.07 -6.68
N SER A 2 3.22 -1.13 -6.33
CA SER A 2 2.84 -2.46 -6.82
C SER A 2 2.06 -3.28 -5.76
N ILE A 3 1.70 -2.65 -4.64
CA ILE A 3 0.81 -3.28 -3.63
C ILE A 3 -0.58 -3.58 -4.25
N ALA A 4 -0.98 -2.86 -5.30
CA ALA A 4 -2.19 -3.18 -6.08
C ALA A 4 -2.04 -4.44 -6.95
N PHE A 5 -0.82 -4.81 -7.37
CA PHE A 5 -0.56 -6.01 -8.18
C PHE A 5 -0.33 -7.26 -7.32
N HIS A 6 0.18 -7.10 -6.09
CA HIS A 6 0.55 -8.24 -5.24
C HIS A 6 -0.62 -8.98 -4.60
N HIS A 7 -1.80 -8.36 -4.44
CA HIS A 7 -2.99 -9.06 -3.89
C HIS A 7 -3.46 -10.23 -4.78
N LYS A 8 -2.97 -10.33 -6.02
CA LYS A 8 -3.25 -11.49 -6.89
C LYS A 8 -2.15 -12.54 -6.93
N LEU A 9 -0.93 -12.32 -6.42
CA LEU A 9 0.23 -13.18 -6.74
C LEU A 9 0.58 -14.26 -5.70
N PHE A 10 0.14 -14.16 -4.44
CA PHE A 10 0.51 -15.11 -3.38
C PHE A 10 -0.70 -15.74 -2.65
N HIS A 11 -1.61 -16.35 -3.40
CA HIS A 11 -2.33 -17.52 -2.88
C HIS A 11 -1.48 -18.76 -3.22
N SER A 12 -0.44 -19.02 -2.43
CA SER A 12 0.16 -20.36 -2.44
C SER A 12 -0.84 -21.29 -1.74
N SER A 13 -1.62 -22.01 -2.53
CA SER A 13 -2.23 -23.24 -2.06
C SER A 13 -1.11 -24.21 -1.77
N VAL A 14 -0.69 -24.27 -0.50
CA VAL A 14 0.04 -25.40 0.05
C VAL A 14 -0.88 -26.61 -0.13
N LEU A 15 -0.71 -27.34 -1.23
CA LEU A 15 -1.28 -28.66 -1.41
C LEU A 15 -0.58 -29.57 -0.41
N HIS A 16 -1.20 -29.69 0.76
CA HIS A 16 -0.78 -30.67 1.75
C HIS A 16 -1.14 -32.05 1.20
N GLU A 17 -0.18 -32.73 0.58
CA GLU A 17 -0.29 -34.13 0.23
C GLU A 17 -0.50 -34.91 1.54
N ARG A 18 -1.72 -35.44 1.72
CA ARG A 18 -2.10 -36.19 2.93
C ARG A 18 -1.53 -37.59 2.83
N ALA A 19 -0.48 -37.87 3.60
CA ALA A 19 -0.16 -39.24 3.96
C ALA A 19 -1.33 -39.86 4.75
N HIS A 20 -1.75 -41.07 4.36
CA HIS A 20 -2.82 -41.82 5.00
C HIS A 20 -2.44 -42.21 6.44
N VAL A 21 -3.09 -41.62 7.44
CA VAL A 21 -2.99 -42.00 8.86
C VAL A 21 -4.35 -42.54 9.33
N PRO A 22 -4.42 -43.64 10.12
CA PRO A 22 -5.69 -44.28 10.48
C PRO A 22 -6.61 -43.39 11.33
N ARG A 23 -7.92 -43.51 11.09
CA ARG A 23 -8.99 -42.73 11.73
C ARG A 23 -9.06 -42.94 13.24
N GLY A 24 -8.39 -42.09 14.00
CA GLY A 24 -8.82 -41.68 15.35
C GLY A 24 -9.70 -40.45 15.24
N ARG A 25 -10.98 -40.54 15.63
CA ARG A 25 -11.92 -39.41 15.54
C ARG A 25 -11.69 -38.44 16.70
N VAL A 26 -10.72 -37.53 16.55
CA VAL A 26 -10.53 -36.39 17.47
C VAL A 26 -11.47 -35.27 17.02
N TYR A 27 -12.49 -34.97 17.82
CA TYR A 27 -13.30 -33.78 17.63
C TYR A 27 -12.51 -32.57 18.11
N CYS A 28 -11.77 -31.94 17.19
CA CYS A 28 -11.20 -30.62 17.45
C CYS A 28 -12.34 -29.60 17.27
N LEU A 29 -12.94 -29.15 18.37
CA LEU A 29 -13.79 -27.95 18.39
C LEU A 29 -12.87 -26.74 18.14
N ALA A 30 -12.50 -26.53 16.89
CA ALA A 30 -11.92 -25.26 16.45
C ALA A 30 -13.05 -24.23 16.49
N ALA A 31 -13.16 -23.50 17.60
CA ALA A 31 -13.97 -22.31 17.66
C ALA A 31 -13.37 -21.28 16.69
N THR A 32 -13.85 -21.26 15.44
CA THR A 32 -13.57 -20.16 14.53
C THR A 32 -14.32 -18.94 15.05
N THR A 33 -13.66 -18.14 15.89
CA THR A 33 -14.15 -16.80 16.23
C THR A 33 -14.10 -15.96 14.95
N VAL A 34 -15.22 -15.84 14.26
CA VAL A 34 -15.35 -14.92 13.13
C VAL A 34 -15.26 -13.52 13.71
N LYS A 35 -14.14 -12.83 13.47
CA LYS A 35 -13.98 -11.42 13.89
C LYS A 35 -15.11 -10.61 13.25
N PRO A 36 -15.95 -9.91 14.03
CA PRO A 36 -17.10 -9.20 13.49
C PRO A 36 -16.66 -8.12 12.51
N ARG A 37 -17.55 -7.79 11.57
CA ARG A 37 -17.31 -6.67 10.63
C ARG A 37 -17.12 -5.39 11.46
N PRO A 38 -16.10 -4.57 11.17
CA PRO A 38 -15.89 -3.31 11.88
C PRO A 38 -17.04 -2.33 11.63
N ASP A 39 -17.47 -1.63 12.67
CA ASP A 39 -18.48 -0.57 12.60
C ASP A 39 -17.94 0.61 11.75
N PRO A 40 -18.63 1.01 10.67
CA PRO A 40 -18.24 2.14 9.83
C PRO A 40 -18.03 3.45 10.58
N THR A 41 -18.73 3.67 11.70
CA THR A 41 -18.69 4.92 12.47
C THR A 41 -17.42 5.03 13.33
N GLY A 42 -16.90 3.90 13.84
CA GLY A 42 -15.67 3.84 14.63
C GLY A 42 -14.38 3.91 13.81
N LEU A 43 -14.44 3.67 12.49
CA LEU A 43 -13.28 3.70 11.59
C LEU A 43 -12.77 5.12 11.28
N ALA A 44 -13.51 6.15 11.71
CA ALA A 44 -13.25 7.55 11.41
C ALA A 44 -12.61 8.35 12.55
N VAL A 45 -12.45 7.78 13.74
CA VAL A 45 -12.13 8.56 14.96
C VAL A 45 -10.88 8.00 15.66
N GLU A 46 -9.73 8.60 15.36
CA GLU A 46 -8.46 8.52 16.10
C GLU A 46 -7.93 9.97 16.31
N PRO A 47 -7.06 10.26 17.31
CA PRO A 47 -6.95 11.57 17.92
C PRO A 47 -6.48 12.64 16.94
N ARG A 48 -7.34 13.65 16.76
CA ARG A 48 -7.24 14.76 15.80
C ARG A 48 -5.91 15.54 15.83
N LEU A 49 -5.21 15.51 16.96
CA LEU A 49 -3.99 16.30 17.16
C LEU A 49 -2.78 15.72 16.42
N LEU A 50 -2.62 14.39 16.43
CA LEU A 50 -1.48 13.71 15.80
C LEU A 50 -1.63 13.65 14.27
N THR A 51 -2.85 13.47 13.78
CA THR A 51 -3.15 13.51 12.33
C THR A 51 -3.03 14.92 11.75
N ALA A 52 -3.32 15.97 12.52
CA ALA A 52 -3.13 17.36 12.09
C ALA A 52 -1.67 17.70 11.75
N LEU A 53 -0.69 16.96 12.29
CA LEU A 53 0.73 17.15 12.00
C LEU A 53 1.20 16.45 10.72
N ALA A 54 0.37 15.62 10.08
CA ALA A 54 0.77 14.90 8.87
C ALA A 54 1.34 15.80 7.75
N PRO A 55 0.76 16.98 7.44
CA PRO A 55 1.36 17.91 6.46
C PRO A 55 2.74 18.42 6.89
N LEU A 56 2.94 18.68 8.19
CA LEU A 56 4.24 19.09 8.73
C LEU A 56 5.26 17.97 8.62
N MET A 57 4.85 16.71 8.76
CA MET A 57 5.75 15.56 8.66
C MET A 57 6.17 15.25 7.23
N CYS A 58 5.37 15.63 6.23
CA CYS A 58 5.78 15.54 4.82
C CYS A 58 6.94 16.48 4.47
N THR A 59 7.27 17.46 5.32
CA THR A 59 8.28 18.48 5.03
C THR A 59 9.68 17.88 4.87
N ALA A 60 10.04 16.82 5.60
CA ALA A 60 11.36 16.19 5.45
C ALA A 60 11.60 15.72 4.00
N VAL A 61 10.65 14.99 3.41
CA VAL A 61 10.75 14.54 2.02
C VAL A 61 10.82 15.70 1.04
N LEU A 62 10.04 16.77 1.27
CA LEU A 62 10.06 17.96 0.43
C LEU A 62 11.38 18.73 0.53
N VAL A 63 11.95 18.81 1.72
CA VAL A 63 13.26 19.44 1.98
C VAL A 63 14.36 18.61 1.31
N ALA A 64 14.37 17.29 1.48
CA ALA A 64 15.29 16.39 0.79
C ALA A 64 15.26 16.58 -0.73
N LEU A 65 14.05 16.60 -1.32
CA LEU A 65 13.87 16.80 -2.75
C LEU A 65 14.33 18.19 -3.21
N ALA A 66 13.95 19.24 -2.48
CA ALA A 66 14.34 20.60 -2.81
C ALA A 66 15.86 20.78 -2.72
N LYS A 67 16.51 20.24 -1.68
CA LYS A 67 17.97 20.24 -1.56
C LYS A 67 18.64 19.46 -2.69
N SER A 68 18.11 18.30 -3.07
CA SER A 68 18.61 17.54 -4.22
C SER A 68 18.57 18.40 -5.47
N VAL A 69 17.43 19.04 -5.76
CA VAL A 69 17.27 19.91 -6.95
C VAL A 69 18.24 21.08 -6.93
N VAL A 70 18.33 21.82 -5.82
CA VAL A 70 19.23 22.97 -5.70
C VAL A 70 20.68 22.55 -5.89
N ALA A 71 21.13 21.51 -5.18
CA ALA A 71 22.50 21.01 -5.31
C ALA A 71 22.80 20.48 -6.73
N SER A 72 21.82 19.87 -7.39
CA SER A 72 21.92 19.41 -8.78
C SER A 72 22.11 20.57 -9.76
N CYS A 73 21.37 21.67 -9.54
CA CYS A 73 21.51 22.88 -10.34
C CYS A 73 22.87 23.56 -10.14
N GLU A 74 23.34 23.66 -8.90
CA GLU A 74 24.63 24.29 -8.55
C GLU A 74 25.83 23.50 -9.08
N SER A 75 25.74 22.17 -9.08
CA SER A 75 26.82 21.29 -9.53
C SER A 75 26.70 20.83 -10.99
N HIS A 76 25.63 21.23 -11.69
CA HIS A 76 25.32 20.81 -13.06
C HIS A 76 25.22 19.28 -13.26
N VAL A 77 24.85 18.54 -12.22
CA VAL A 77 24.64 17.08 -12.26
C VAL A 77 23.15 16.76 -12.14
N TRP A 78 22.53 16.34 -13.24
CA TRP A 78 21.08 16.10 -13.28
C TRP A 78 20.74 14.63 -13.45
N ALA A 79 21.60 13.86 -14.13
CA ALA A 79 21.31 12.48 -14.48
C ALA A 79 21.37 11.56 -13.26
N GLU A 80 22.35 11.76 -12.40
CA GLU A 80 22.63 10.99 -11.20
C GLU A 80 21.47 11.02 -10.20
N PRO A 81 20.98 12.19 -9.73
CA PRO A 81 19.84 12.26 -8.80
C PRO A 81 18.54 11.73 -9.41
N ILE A 82 18.33 11.87 -10.74
CA ILE A 82 17.18 11.30 -11.44
C ILE A 82 17.27 9.76 -11.42
N LEU A 83 18.42 9.20 -11.80
CA LEU A 83 18.64 7.76 -11.81
C LEU A 83 18.55 7.18 -10.39
N ALA A 84 19.14 7.85 -9.42
CA ALA A 84 19.06 7.46 -8.01
C ALA A 84 17.61 7.54 -7.50
N GLY A 85 16.84 8.55 -7.89
CA GLY A 85 15.41 8.60 -7.64
C GLY A 85 14.65 7.42 -8.23
N ALA A 86 14.96 7.04 -9.48
CA ALA A 86 14.36 5.86 -10.13
C ALA A 86 14.71 4.55 -9.39
N VAL A 87 15.96 4.39 -8.95
CA VAL A 87 16.36 3.27 -8.08
C VAL A 87 15.60 3.31 -6.76
N GLY A 88 15.45 4.48 -6.15
CA GLY A 88 14.67 4.70 -4.94
C GLY A 88 13.22 4.27 -5.09
N TYR A 89 12.58 4.58 -6.23
CA TYR A 89 11.23 4.12 -6.55
C TYR A 89 11.13 2.58 -6.59
N VAL A 90 12.05 1.92 -7.32
CA VAL A 90 12.07 0.45 -7.44
C VAL A 90 12.30 -0.21 -6.08
N LEU A 91 13.24 0.31 -5.29
CA LEU A 91 13.53 -0.22 -3.96
C LEU A 91 12.41 0.03 -2.96
N ALA A 92 11.72 1.18 -3.02
CA ALA A 92 10.55 1.43 -2.20
C ALA A 92 9.43 0.44 -2.51
N ASP A 93 9.22 0.13 -3.79
CA ASP A 93 8.25 -0.86 -4.21
C ASP A 93 8.58 -2.25 -3.68
N LEU A 94 9.79 -2.75 -3.97
CA LEU A 94 10.27 -4.04 -3.51
C LEU A 94 10.25 -4.15 -1.98
N GLY A 95 10.79 -3.14 -1.29
CA GLY A 95 10.90 -3.11 0.16
C GLY A 95 9.52 -3.08 0.84
N SER A 96 8.58 -2.30 0.32
CA SER A 96 7.20 -2.29 0.83
C SER A 96 6.49 -3.62 0.60
N GLY A 97 6.75 -4.31 -0.51
CA GLY A 97 6.22 -5.65 -0.79
C GLY A 97 6.78 -6.72 0.15
N VAL A 98 8.10 -6.73 0.39
CA VAL A 98 8.74 -7.64 1.35
C VAL A 98 8.22 -7.38 2.76
N TYR A 99 8.10 -6.11 3.15
CA TYR A 99 7.56 -5.72 4.44
C TYR A 99 6.11 -6.18 4.63
N HIS A 100 5.27 -5.94 3.62
CA HIS A 100 3.87 -6.38 3.62
C HIS A 100 3.74 -7.91 3.71
N TRP A 101 4.52 -8.65 2.92
CA TRP A 101 4.58 -10.11 3.03
C TRP A 101 4.99 -10.55 4.45
N GLY A 102 5.98 -9.89 5.06
CA GLY A 102 6.44 -10.23 6.41
C GLY A 102 5.35 -10.09 7.46
N ILE A 103 4.72 -8.91 7.56
CA ILE A 103 3.69 -8.63 8.57
C ILE A 103 2.39 -9.44 8.36
N ASP A 104 2.14 -9.90 7.13
CA ASP A 104 1.00 -10.78 6.85
C ASP A 104 1.24 -12.23 7.28
N ASN A 105 2.49 -12.69 7.29
CA ASN A 105 2.82 -14.11 7.51
C ASN A 105 3.40 -14.41 8.89
N TYR A 106 3.92 -13.39 9.59
CA TYR A 106 4.60 -13.58 10.87
C TYR A 106 4.02 -12.72 11.98
N GLY A 107 3.97 -13.29 13.18
CA GLY A 107 3.46 -12.63 14.38
C GLY A 107 1.94 -12.51 14.44
N ASP A 108 1.50 -11.85 15.50
CA ASP A 108 0.10 -11.56 15.82
C ASP A 108 0.01 -10.33 16.74
N ALA A 109 -1.18 -10.04 17.27
CA ALA A 109 -1.43 -8.91 18.16
C ALA A 109 -0.55 -8.87 19.43
N SER A 110 -0.01 -10.01 19.87
CA SER A 110 0.89 -10.13 21.02
C SER A 110 2.36 -9.86 20.69
N THR A 111 2.70 -9.64 19.41
CA THR A 111 4.08 -9.38 18.97
C THR A 111 4.60 -8.08 19.59
N PRO A 112 5.75 -8.09 20.30
CA PRO A 112 6.31 -6.88 20.88
C PRO A 112 6.56 -5.83 19.81
N VAL A 113 6.26 -4.56 20.13
CA VAL A 113 6.44 -3.37 19.27
C VAL A 113 5.53 -3.33 18.04
N PHE A 114 5.35 -4.44 17.31
CA PHE A 114 4.64 -4.51 16.04
C PHE A 114 3.24 -5.14 16.11
N GLY A 115 2.80 -5.64 17.25
CA GLY A 115 1.56 -6.41 17.36
C GLY A 115 0.31 -5.66 16.88
N THR A 116 0.17 -4.38 17.23
CA THR A 116 -0.94 -3.53 16.77
C THR A 116 -0.91 -3.32 15.26
N GLN A 117 0.29 -3.18 14.67
CA GLN A 117 0.47 -3.03 13.23
C GLN A 117 0.18 -4.34 12.50
N ILE A 118 0.69 -5.46 12.98
CA ILE A 118 0.45 -6.79 12.43
C ILE A 118 -1.06 -7.10 12.47
N GLU A 119 -1.73 -6.86 13.59
CA GLU A 119 -3.18 -7.06 13.69
C GLU A 119 -3.96 -6.17 12.70
N ALA A 120 -3.56 -4.91 12.55
CA ALA A 120 -4.18 -4.00 11.59
C ALA A 120 -3.93 -4.44 10.13
N PHE A 121 -2.74 -4.94 9.83
CA PHE A 121 -2.40 -5.42 8.49
C PHE A 121 -3.12 -6.73 8.16
N GLN A 122 -3.05 -7.74 9.02
CA GLN A 122 -3.80 -8.99 8.82
C GLN A 122 -5.31 -8.77 8.79
N GLY A 123 -5.82 -7.81 9.58
CA GLY A 123 -7.23 -7.46 9.62
C GLY A 123 -7.76 -6.81 8.33
N HIS A 124 -6.96 -5.98 7.64
CA HIS A 124 -7.45 -5.27 6.45
C HIS A 124 -7.68 -6.20 5.26
N HIS A 125 -7.03 -7.36 5.17
CA HIS A 125 -7.31 -8.34 4.10
C HIS A 125 -8.73 -8.90 4.17
N LYS A 126 -9.32 -8.96 5.36
CA LYS A 126 -10.72 -9.35 5.53
C LYS A 126 -11.66 -8.24 5.03
N TRP A 127 -11.28 -6.98 5.21
CA TRP A 127 -12.12 -5.81 4.96
C TRP A 127 -11.33 -4.67 4.25
N PRO A 128 -10.88 -4.86 3.00
CA PRO A 128 -9.90 -3.98 2.36
C PRO A 128 -10.42 -2.56 2.10
N TRP A 129 -11.74 -2.39 1.93
CA TRP A 129 -12.35 -1.08 1.72
C TRP A 129 -12.27 -0.16 2.94
N THR A 130 -11.98 -0.68 4.13
CA THR A 130 -11.98 0.14 5.36
C THR A 130 -10.95 1.27 5.31
N ILE A 131 -9.83 1.08 4.59
CA ILE A 131 -8.81 2.13 4.37
C ILE A 131 -9.33 3.31 3.53
N THR A 132 -10.38 3.10 2.72
CA THR A 132 -11.02 4.16 1.91
C THR A 132 -11.88 5.11 2.76
N ARG A 133 -12.21 4.68 3.99
CA ARG A 133 -13.02 5.47 4.94
C ARG A 133 -12.15 6.28 5.89
N ARG A 134 -10.83 6.03 5.93
CA ARG A 134 -9.87 6.78 6.75
C ARG A 134 -9.54 8.11 6.07
N GLN A 135 -9.35 9.16 6.86
CA GLN A 135 -8.81 10.43 6.36
C GLN A 135 -7.38 10.22 5.84
N GLY A 136 -7.00 10.98 4.80
CA GLY A 136 -5.65 10.85 4.23
C GLY A 136 -4.53 11.13 5.22
N ALA A 137 -4.72 12.12 6.11
CA ALA A 137 -3.79 12.38 7.20
C ALA A 137 -3.60 11.16 8.13
N ASN A 138 -4.66 10.39 8.40
CA ASN A 138 -4.58 9.18 9.19
C ASN A 138 -3.85 8.05 8.44
N ASN A 139 -4.04 7.95 7.12
CA ASN A 139 -3.31 6.98 6.29
C ASN A 139 -1.81 7.29 6.24
N LEU A 140 -1.43 8.56 6.31
CA LEU A 140 -0.04 9.00 6.22
C LEU A 140 0.69 9.00 7.57
N HIS A 141 0.00 9.36 8.67
CA HIS A 141 0.63 9.76 9.93
C HIS A 141 1.74 8.82 10.41
N ALA A 142 1.46 7.52 10.56
CA ALA A 142 2.43 6.57 11.11
C ALA A 142 3.70 6.45 10.24
N LEU A 143 3.54 6.39 8.91
CA LEU A 143 4.66 6.33 7.98
C LEU A 143 5.40 7.66 7.89
N ALA A 144 4.69 8.79 8.00
CA ALA A 144 5.30 10.11 8.03
C ALA A 144 6.15 10.30 9.30
N CYS A 145 5.71 9.79 10.47
CA CYS A 145 6.55 9.76 11.68
C CYS A 145 7.84 8.97 11.46
N ALA A 146 7.73 7.75 10.90
CA ALA A 146 8.89 6.92 10.62
C ALA A 146 9.85 7.60 9.62
N VAL A 147 9.31 8.24 8.58
CA VAL A 147 10.08 8.97 7.58
C VAL A 147 10.79 10.17 8.18
N VAL A 148 10.14 10.98 9.01
CA VAL A 148 10.83 12.11 9.68
C VAL A 148 11.99 11.62 10.54
N PHE A 149 11.82 10.51 11.27
CA PHE A 149 12.87 9.95 12.11
C PHE A 149 14.08 9.45 11.31
N VAL A 150 13.85 8.86 10.13
CA VAL A 150 14.93 8.33 9.27
C VAL A 150 15.54 9.41 8.39
N VAL A 151 14.71 10.22 7.73
CA VAL A 151 15.14 11.20 6.72
C VAL A 151 15.65 12.48 7.36
N GLY A 152 15.10 12.92 8.49
CA GLY A 152 15.52 14.16 9.16
C GLY A 152 17.02 14.24 9.45
N PRO A 153 17.65 13.21 10.05
CA PRO A 153 19.10 13.18 10.24
C PRO A 153 19.89 13.16 8.93
N ILE A 154 19.39 12.46 7.90
CA ILE A 154 20.03 12.41 6.59
C ILE A 154 19.99 13.80 5.94
N ASP A 155 18.84 14.48 5.99
CA ASP A 155 18.69 15.85 5.49
C ASP A 155 19.59 16.83 6.23
N PHE A 156 19.82 16.63 7.52
CA PHE A 156 20.71 17.51 8.28
C PHE A 156 22.18 17.37 7.83
N ILE A 157 22.63 16.15 7.52
CA ILE A 157 24.05 15.84 7.30
C ILE A 157 24.41 15.80 5.81
N CYS A 158 23.54 15.27 4.97
CA CYS A 158 23.81 14.99 3.56
C CYS A 158 23.68 16.25 2.70
N LYS A 159 24.65 16.43 1.79
CA LYS A 159 24.67 17.50 0.78
C LYS A 159 24.78 16.96 -0.65
N ASP A 160 24.96 15.66 -0.82
CA ASP A 160 25.10 15.03 -2.12
C ASP A 160 23.73 14.98 -2.83
N PRO A 161 23.58 15.60 -4.02
CA PRO A 161 22.29 15.65 -4.72
C PRO A 161 21.75 14.26 -5.05
N THR A 162 22.64 13.29 -5.32
CA THR A 162 22.28 11.92 -5.70
C THR A 162 21.62 11.18 -4.54
N MET A 163 22.25 11.18 -3.36
CA MET A 163 21.71 10.58 -2.15
C MET A 163 20.41 11.26 -1.70
N LEU A 164 20.35 12.59 -1.76
CA LEU A 164 19.13 13.33 -1.43
C LEU A 164 17.97 12.99 -2.38
N GLY A 165 18.25 12.86 -3.69
CA GLY A 165 17.26 12.44 -4.68
C GLY A 165 16.76 11.02 -4.46
N PHE A 166 17.67 10.09 -4.17
CA PHE A 166 17.34 8.71 -3.79
C PHE A 166 16.43 8.67 -2.55
N VAL A 167 16.86 9.31 -1.46
CA VAL A 167 16.14 9.28 -0.19
C VAL A 167 14.78 9.95 -0.32
N ALA A 168 14.69 11.09 -1.01
CA ALA A 168 13.43 11.79 -1.24
C ALA A 168 12.41 10.91 -1.98
N VAL A 169 12.80 10.32 -3.12
CA VAL A 169 11.87 9.48 -3.90
C VAL A 169 11.53 8.20 -3.16
N CYS A 170 12.51 7.50 -2.59
CA CYS A 170 12.30 6.25 -1.87
C CYS A 170 11.36 6.44 -0.67
N SER A 171 11.70 7.38 0.23
CA SER A 171 10.90 7.65 1.43
C SER A 171 9.55 8.26 1.11
N GLY A 172 9.44 9.11 0.08
CA GLY A 172 8.17 9.62 -0.43
C GLY A 172 7.26 8.50 -0.91
N CYS A 173 7.77 7.55 -1.70
CA CYS A 173 7.00 6.39 -2.15
C CYS A 173 6.48 5.54 -0.98
N ILE A 174 7.32 5.32 0.04
CA ILE A 174 6.93 4.59 1.25
C ILE A 174 5.86 5.39 2.02
N MET A 175 6.07 6.67 2.26
CA MET A 175 5.16 7.54 3.03
C MET A 175 3.74 7.58 2.46
N PHE A 176 3.62 7.69 1.13
CA PHE A 176 2.32 7.76 0.45
C PHE A 176 1.72 6.39 0.12
N SER A 177 2.40 5.28 0.42
CA SER A 177 1.96 3.92 0.04
C SER A 177 0.55 3.58 0.52
N GLN A 178 0.20 3.92 1.76
CA GLN A 178 -1.14 3.67 2.32
C GLN A 178 -2.22 4.51 1.63
N GLN A 179 -1.89 5.74 1.21
CA GLN A 179 -2.83 6.57 0.47
C GLN A 179 -3.05 6.04 -0.96
N PHE A 180 -1.98 5.58 -1.61
CA PHE A 180 -2.09 4.90 -2.90
C PHE A 180 -2.88 3.60 -2.78
N HIS A 181 -2.69 2.83 -1.71
CA HIS A 181 -3.48 1.64 -1.43
C HIS A 181 -4.97 1.98 -1.24
N SER A 182 -5.25 3.08 -0.54
CA SER A 182 -6.62 3.58 -0.38
C SER A 182 -7.26 3.97 -1.71
N TRP A 183 -6.53 4.63 -2.59
CA TRP A 183 -7.01 4.95 -3.93
C TRP A 183 -7.27 3.69 -4.77
N ALA A 184 -6.41 2.67 -4.69
CA ALA A 184 -6.60 1.41 -5.40
C ALA A 184 -7.87 0.64 -4.95
N GLN A 185 -8.32 0.84 -3.71
CA GLN A 185 -9.56 0.25 -3.18
C GLN A 185 -10.79 1.16 -3.32
N SER A 186 -10.60 2.39 -3.78
CA SER A 186 -11.68 3.38 -3.94
C SER A 186 -12.46 3.19 -5.25
N THR A 187 -13.63 3.82 -5.35
CA THR A 187 -14.34 3.94 -6.62
C THR A 187 -13.69 5.02 -7.47
N LYS A 188 -13.75 4.88 -8.80
CA LYS A 188 -13.23 5.89 -9.73
C LYS A 188 -13.71 7.28 -9.34
N SER A 189 -15.02 7.46 -9.12
CA SER A 189 -15.64 8.75 -8.70
C SER A 189 -15.07 9.44 -7.47
N LYS A 190 -14.29 8.74 -6.63
CA LYS A 190 -13.71 9.28 -5.39
C LYS A 190 -12.20 9.55 -5.49
N LEU A 191 -11.58 9.31 -6.65
CA LEU A 191 -10.16 9.58 -6.86
C LEU A 191 -9.91 11.09 -7.02
N PRO A 192 -8.69 11.58 -6.71
CA PRO A 192 -8.29 12.93 -7.08
C PRO A 192 -8.17 13.07 -8.61
N PRO A 193 -8.48 14.25 -9.21
CA PRO A 193 -8.36 14.52 -10.65
C PRO A 193 -7.04 14.05 -11.28
N LEU A 194 -5.92 14.26 -10.57
CA LEU A 194 -4.57 13.90 -11.04
C LEU A 194 -4.36 12.38 -11.13
N VAL A 195 -5.08 11.58 -10.34
CA VAL A 195 -4.98 10.12 -10.30
C VAL A 195 -5.81 9.47 -11.42
N PHE A 196 -6.81 10.19 -11.96
CA PHE A 196 -7.61 9.71 -13.09
C PHE A 196 -6.88 9.68 -14.44
N LEU A 197 -5.66 10.19 -14.53
CA LEU A 197 -4.88 10.21 -15.78
C LEU A 197 -4.37 8.81 -16.22
N ASP A 198 -4.85 7.73 -15.59
CA ASP A 198 -4.59 6.33 -15.96
C ASP A 198 -5.36 5.85 -17.22
N ASP A 199 -6.05 6.75 -17.93
CA ASP A 199 -6.67 6.44 -19.23
C ASP A 199 -5.65 6.36 -20.40
N ARG A 200 -4.35 6.52 -20.13
CA ARG A 200 -3.32 6.58 -21.17
C ARG A 200 -2.85 5.21 -21.68
N LYS A 201 -3.41 4.10 -21.20
CA LYS A 201 -3.05 2.72 -21.60
C LYS A 201 -1.54 2.43 -21.55
N VAL A 202 -0.76 3.21 -20.80
CA VAL A 202 0.70 3.09 -20.77
C VAL A 202 1.09 1.76 -20.13
N PHE A 203 0.40 1.39 -19.05
CA PHE A 203 0.57 0.10 -18.40
C PHE A 203 0.12 -1.06 -19.30
N GLU A 204 -1.00 -0.93 -20.02
CA GLU A 204 -1.46 -1.91 -21.03
C GLU A 204 -0.44 -2.07 -22.17
N ALA A 205 0.16 -0.98 -22.65
CA ALA A 205 1.19 -1.00 -23.68
C ALA A 205 2.50 -1.63 -23.17
N LEU A 206 2.90 -1.35 -21.93
CA LEU A 206 4.09 -1.94 -21.31
C LEU A 206 3.88 -3.44 -21.05
N GLU A 207 2.70 -3.82 -20.57
CA GLU A 207 2.24 -5.21 -20.44
C GLU A 207 2.25 -5.94 -21.78
N MET A 208 1.81 -5.30 -22.86
CA MET A 208 1.89 -5.82 -24.24
C MET A 208 3.34 -6.01 -24.68
N VAL A 209 4.23 -5.06 -24.43
CA VAL A 209 5.66 -5.20 -24.77
C VAL A 209 6.29 -6.37 -24.01
N LEU A 210 5.99 -6.54 -22.72
CA LEU A 210 6.47 -7.66 -21.92
C LEU A 210 5.90 -9.00 -22.43
N PHE A 211 4.63 -9.04 -22.82
CA PHE A 211 4.01 -10.21 -23.42
C PHE A 211 4.66 -10.58 -24.76
N PHE A 212 4.82 -9.62 -25.67
CA PHE A 212 5.42 -9.88 -26.99
C PHE A 212 6.91 -10.23 -26.91
N LYS A 213 7.65 -9.69 -25.92
CA LYS A 213 9.09 -9.91 -25.80
C LYS A 213 9.47 -11.12 -24.94
N PHE A 214 8.69 -11.42 -23.91
CA PHE A 214 9.02 -12.44 -22.90
C PHE A 214 7.93 -13.50 -22.71
N GLY A 215 6.78 -13.40 -23.39
CA GLY A 215 5.67 -14.35 -23.26
C GLY A 215 4.94 -14.30 -21.92
N LEU A 216 5.24 -13.31 -21.08
CA LEU A 216 4.63 -13.16 -19.76
C LEU A 216 3.24 -12.53 -19.88
N ARG A 217 2.20 -13.36 -19.88
CA ARG A 217 0.81 -12.89 -19.91
C ARG A 217 0.44 -12.22 -18.57
N PRO A 218 0.05 -10.92 -18.57
CA PRO A 218 -0.39 -10.24 -17.36
C PRO A 218 -1.66 -10.87 -16.78
N ARG A 219 -1.69 -11.01 -15.45
CA ARG A 219 -2.86 -11.53 -14.71
C ARG A 219 -4.05 -10.55 -14.72
N SER A 220 -3.80 -9.28 -15.04
CA SER A 220 -4.82 -8.24 -15.27
C SER A 220 -5.77 -8.58 -16.43
N TRP A 221 -5.33 -9.40 -17.39
CA TRP A 221 -6.12 -9.82 -18.56
C TRP A 221 -7.02 -11.04 -18.30
N SER A 222 -7.13 -11.44 -17.03
CA SER A 222 -8.07 -12.48 -16.59
C SER A 222 -9.25 -11.79 -15.93
N GLU A 223 -10.46 -11.97 -16.46
CA GLU A 223 -11.67 -11.32 -15.93
C GLU A 223 -11.83 -11.57 -14.41
N PRO A 224 -12.20 -10.57 -13.62
CA PRO A 224 -12.53 -10.78 -12.22
C PRO A 224 -13.91 -11.44 -12.10
N SER A 225 -13.94 -12.69 -11.64
CA SER A 225 -15.17 -13.31 -11.12
C SER A 225 -15.49 -12.76 -9.73
N SER A 226 -16.18 -11.61 -9.63
CA SER A 226 -17.07 -11.31 -8.50
C SER A 226 -17.84 -10.02 -8.74
N LYS A 227 -19.18 -10.13 -8.80
CA LYS A 227 -20.09 -9.01 -8.52
C LYS A 227 -19.65 -8.34 -7.21
N ARG A 228 -19.43 -7.03 -7.25
CA ARG A 228 -19.12 -6.24 -6.05
C ARG A 228 -20.40 -6.16 -5.23
N THR A 229 -20.38 -6.64 -3.99
CA THR A 229 -21.55 -6.62 -3.08
C THR A 229 -22.00 -5.21 -2.65
N GLY A 230 -21.47 -4.15 -3.27
CA GLY A 230 -21.94 -2.78 -3.07
C GLY A 230 -22.92 -2.30 -4.15
N ASP A 231 -23.10 -3.07 -5.23
CA ASP A 231 -24.04 -2.73 -6.31
C ASP A 231 -25.46 -3.28 -6.03
N VAL A 232 -25.63 -4.08 -4.96
CA VAL A 232 -26.93 -4.64 -4.55
C VAL A 232 -27.70 -3.64 -3.67
N GLU A 233 -27.02 -2.86 -2.83
CA GLU A 233 -27.67 -1.84 -2.00
C GLU A 233 -28.27 -0.69 -2.82
N GLY A 234 -27.83 -0.51 -4.07
CA GLY A 234 -28.39 0.46 -5.00
C GLY A 234 -29.66 -0.01 -5.71
N GLU A 235 -29.88 -1.31 -5.88
CA GLU A 235 -31.08 -1.83 -6.57
C GLU A 235 -32.24 -2.11 -5.61
N ASP A 236 -31.97 -2.47 -4.35
CA ASP A 236 -33.02 -2.71 -3.35
C ASP A 236 -33.73 -1.42 -2.89
N LEU A 237 -33.09 -0.25 -3.01
CA LEU A 237 -33.69 1.03 -2.65
C LEU A 237 -34.68 1.57 -3.71
N TYR A 238 -34.60 1.12 -4.97
CA TYR A 238 -35.55 1.53 -6.02
C TYR A 238 -36.79 0.63 -6.14
N GLN A 239 -36.84 -0.48 -5.38
CA GLN A 239 -37.99 -1.40 -5.35
C GLN A 239 -38.93 -1.16 -4.15
N LEU A 240 -38.63 -0.19 -3.27
CA LEU A 240 -39.45 0.14 -2.09
C LEU A 240 -40.21 1.48 -2.19
N GLU A 241 -40.11 2.19 -3.32
CA GLU A 241 -40.86 3.43 -3.60
C GLU A 241 -41.78 3.34 -4.84
N ALA A 242 -42.36 2.16 -5.12
CA ALA A 242 -43.42 1.98 -6.12
C ALA A 242 -44.76 1.63 -5.46
#